data_AF-A0A942P1H8-F1
#
_entry.id   AF-A0A942P1H8-F1
#
_cell.length_a   1.000
_cell.length_b   1.000
_cell.length_c   1.000
_cell.angle_alpha   90.00
_cell.angle_beta   90.00
_cell.angle_gamma   90.00
#
_symmetry.space_group_name_H-M   'P 1'
#
loop_
_entity.id
_entity.type
_entity.pdbx_description
1 polymer ?
#
loop_
_entity_poly.entity_id
_entity_poly.type
_entity_poly.pdbx_seq_one_letter_code
_entity_poly.pdbx_strand_id
1 'polypeptide(L)'
;MKTPFFLKLAVLITITSYGIVVNAAFGQDTLANTKVIKACLPVPFGTIVKMNVQIVDGEELKLKAYQSSFLFKITSVDSIKLSEPIIIDFQDETGSFPKNTFELYEYLYGKKVGTISYETSTEIRKKYVGKEFVIVAYETGKFTGVPDGYFNYQDIRQDYGFHFKHYLIVVDNLNSKNE
;
A
#
# COMPACT_ATOMS: atom_id res chain seq x y z
N MET A 1 -78.58 -27.08 15.27
CA MET A 1 -77.14 -27.08 15.61
C MET A 1 -76.45 -28.25 14.91
N LYS A 2 -75.62 -27.95 13.89
CA LYS A 2 -74.58 -28.80 13.28
C LYS A 2 -73.91 -28.01 12.13
N THR A 3 -72.85 -27.29 12.45
CA THR A 3 -71.67 -27.12 11.58
C THR A 3 -70.61 -28.12 12.07
N PRO A 4 -69.47 -28.42 11.39
CA PRO A 4 -68.88 -27.82 10.18
C PRO A 4 -68.27 -28.87 9.19
N PHE A 5 -67.77 -28.44 8.02
CA PHE A 5 -66.48 -28.97 7.51
C PHE A 5 -65.91 -28.03 6.44
N PHE A 6 -64.91 -27.22 6.81
CA PHE A 6 -64.08 -26.46 5.87
C PHE A 6 -62.81 -27.25 5.59
N LEU A 7 -62.66 -27.73 4.36
CA LEU A 7 -61.44 -28.39 3.89
C LEU A 7 -60.40 -27.31 3.52
N LYS A 8 -59.36 -27.15 4.33
CA LYS A 8 -58.18 -26.33 3.96
C LYS A 8 -57.17 -27.24 3.25
N LEU A 9 -56.98 -27.01 1.96
CA LEU A 9 -55.92 -27.64 1.16
C LEU A 9 -54.61 -26.87 1.40
N ALA A 10 -53.64 -27.49 2.07
CA ALA A 10 -52.29 -26.94 2.19
C ALA A 10 -51.42 -27.53 1.08
N VAL A 11 -50.93 -26.68 0.18
CA VAL A 11 -49.97 -27.07 -0.87
C VAL A 11 -48.56 -26.95 -0.29
N LEU A 12 -47.89 -28.09 -0.14
CA LEU A 12 -46.50 -28.18 0.31
C LEU A 12 -45.60 -28.10 -0.93
N ILE A 13 -44.90 -26.97 -1.11
CA ILE A 13 -43.90 -26.78 -2.17
C ILE A 13 -42.54 -27.19 -1.61
N THR A 14 -42.03 -28.35 -2.00
CA THR A 14 -40.65 -28.76 -1.71
C THR A 14 -39.73 -28.22 -2.81
N ILE A 15 -38.90 -27.23 -2.47
CA ILE A 15 -37.81 -26.75 -3.34
C ILE A 15 -36.63 -27.70 -3.16
N THR A 16 -36.41 -28.59 -4.13
CA THR A 16 -35.17 -29.37 -4.22
C THR A 16 -34.05 -28.49 -4.76
N SER A 17 -33.19 -28.01 -3.87
CA SER A 17 -31.93 -27.34 -4.24
C SER A 17 -30.92 -28.38 -4.73
N TYR A 18 -30.64 -28.39 -6.04
CA TYR A 18 -29.46 -29.05 -6.57
C TYR A 18 -28.23 -28.20 -6.20
N GLY A 19 -27.52 -28.62 -5.16
CA GLY A 19 -26.20 -28.09 -4.83
C GLY A 19 -25.23 -28.47 -5.96
N ILE A 20 -24.82 -27.49 -6.76
CA ILE A 20 -23.69 -27.64 -7.66
C ILE A 20 -22.45 -27.72 -6.77
N VAL A 21 -21.89 -28.92 -6.63
CA VAL A 21 -20.57 -29.12 -6.02
C VAL A 21 -19.55 -28.62 -7.03
N VAL A 22 -19.09 -27.38 -6.86
CA VAL A 22 -17.91 -26.88 -7.55
C VAL A 22 -16.72 -27.59 -6.91
N ASN A 23 -16.17 -28.59 -7.60
CA ASN A 23 -14.85 -29.13 -7.26
C ASN A 23 -13.82 -28.02 -7.52
N ALA A 24 -13.59 -27.18 -6.51
CA ALA A 24 -12.37 -26.40 -6.43
C ALA A 24 -11.22 -27.42 -6.38
N ALA A 25 -10.49 -27.54 -7.49
CA ALA A 25 -9.23 -28.26 -7.50
C ALA A 25 -8.32 -27.57 -6.47
N PHE A 26 -8.25 -28.16 -5.28
CA PHE A 26 -7.28 -27.84 -4.26
C PHE A 26 -5.90 -28.18 -4.83
N GLY A 27 -5.23 -27.18 -5.40
CA GLY A 27 -3.77 -27.14 -5.40
C GLY A 27 -3.32 -26.97 -3.95
N GLN A 28 -3.38 -28.05 -3.17
CA GLN A 28 -2.83 -28.11 -1.83
C GLN A 28 -1.31 -28.15 -1.94
N ASP A 29 -0.72 -26.96 -2.08
CA ASP A 29 0.64 -26.75 -1.60
C ASP A 29 0.60 -27.02 -0.09
N THR A 30 1.39 -27.97 0.40
CA THR A 30 1.33 -28.48 1.77
C THR A 30 1.71 -27.39 2.80
N LEU A 31 0.69 -26.71 3.35
CA LEU A 31 0.76 -25.58 4.26
C LEU A 31 1.23 -25.96 5.68
N ALA A 32 2.54 -26.12 5.87
CA ALA A 32 3.11 -26.06 7.23
C ALA A 32 3.55 -24.64 7.63
N ASN A 33 3.71 -23.72 6.67
CA ASN A 33 4.20 -22.37 6.90
C ASN A 33 3.52 -21.33 5.99
N THR A 34 2.19 -21.22 6.06
CA THR A 34 1.48 -20.11 5.40
C THR A 34 1.83 -18.81 6.11
N LYS A 35 2.71 -18.00 5.52
CA LYS A 35 2.88 -16.61 5.98
C LYS A 35 1.68 -15.79 5.50
N VAL A 36 0.77 -15.50 6.42
CA VAL A 36 -0.32 -14.55 6.17
C VAL A 36 0.29 -13.14 6.09
N ILE A 37 0.20 -12.51 4.93
CA ILE A 37 0.58 -11.11 4.75
C ILE A 37 -0.44 -10.25 5.49
N LYS A 38 0.05 -9.36 6.35
CA LYS A 38 -0.77 -8.45 7.16
C LYS A 38 -0.39 -7.02 6.83
N ALA A 39 -1.37 -6.12 6.79
CA ALA A 39 -1.14 -4.69 6.67
C ALA A 39 -0.22 -4.18 7.78
N CYS A 40 0.59 -3.17 7.47
CA CYS A 40 1.44 -2.48 8.44
C CYS A 40 0.68 -1.37 9.19
N LEU A 41 -0.36 -0.79 8.58
CA LEU A 41 -1.27 0.15 9.21
C LEU A 41 -2.26 -0.55 10.15
N PRO A 42 -2.85 0.16 11.13
CA PRO A 42 -3.89 -0.39 12.03
C PRO A 42 -5.25 -0.58 11.32
N VAL A 43 -5.28 -0.65 10.00
CA VAL A 43 -6.46 -0.84 9.16
C VAL A 43 -6.14 -1.86 8.05
N PRO A 44 -7.15 -2.55 7.49
CA PRO A 44 -6.93 -3.47 6.38
C PRO A 44 -6.35 -2.78 5.14
N PHE A 45 -5.65 -3.55 4.29
CA PHE A 45 -5.22 -3.10 2.96
C PHE A 45 -6.38 -2.52 2.15
N GLY A 46 -6.09 -1.49 1.35
CA GLY A 46 -7.10 -0.82 0.51
C GLY A 46 -8.06 0.10 1.28
N THR A 47 -7.94 0.20 2.61
CA THR A 47 -8.75 1.14 3.39
C THR A 47 -8.20 2.56 3.21
N ILE A 48 -9.02 3.44 2.64
CA ILE A 48 -8.69 4.86 2.51
C ILE A 48 -8.80 5.53 3.88
N VAL A 49 -7.71 6.12 4.33
CA VAL A 49 -7.58 6.74 5.65
C VAL A 49 -6.86 8.08 5.58
N LYS A 50 -7.12 8.94 6.55
CA LYS A 50 -6.41 10.21 6.72
C LYS A 50 -5.14 9.95 7.55
N MET A 51 -4.00 10.50 7.15
CA MET A 51 -2.73 10.26 7.86
C MET A 51 -1.94 11.54 8.07
N ASN A 52 -1.29 11.65 9.23
CA ASN A 52 -0.24 12.66 9.46
C ASN A 52 1.10 12.03 9.12
N VAL A 53 1.78 12.61 8.13
CA VAL A 53 3.04 12.08 7.58
C VAL A 53 4.11 13.15 7.58
N GLN A 54 5.37 12.73 7.69
CA GLN A 54 6.54 13.55 7.49
C GLN A 54 7.37 13.00 6.33
N ILE A 55 7.92 13.88 5.49
CA ILE A 55 8.89 13.47 4.46
C ILE A 55 10.22 13.11 5.12
N VAL A 56 10.75 11.93 4.78
CA VAL A 56 12.08 11.46 5.22
C VAL A 56 12.95 11.17 4.00
N ASP A 57 14.24 11.48 4.11
CA ASP A 57 15.24 11.09 3.12
C ASP A 57 15.66 9.63 3.34
N GLY A 58 15.44 8.77 2.34
CA GLY A 58 15.81 7.37 2.40
C GLY A 58 17.33 7.15 2.52
N GLU A 59 18.16 8.13 2.15
CA GLU A 59 19.62 8.08 2.38
C GLU A 59 19.97 8.03 3.87
N GLU A 60 19.18 8.67 4.75
CA GLU A 60 19.42 8.70 6.20
C GLU A 60 19.21 7.33 6.85
N LEU A 61 18.40 6.46 6.25
CA LEU A 61 18.13 5.11 6.76
C LEU A 61 19.32 4.17 6.59
N LYS A 62 20.30 4.53 5.76
CA LYS A 62 21.46 3.68 5.41
C LYS A 62 21.06 2.31 4.85
N LEU A 63 19.88 2.23 4.23
CA LEU A 63 19.35 1.05 3.58
C LEU A 63 19.41 1.23 2.07
N LYS A 64 20.13 0.34 1.38
CA LYS A 64 20.28 0.39 -0.08
C LYS A 64 18.94 0.46 -0.82
N ALA A 65 17.91 -0.21 -0.29
CA ALA A 65 16.57 -0.26 -0.89
C ALA A 65 15.86 1.11 -0.97
N TYR A 66 16.29 2.08 -0.17
CA TYR A 66 15.67 3.42 -0.09
C TYR A 66 16.63 4.54 -0.55
N GLN A 67 17.80 4.19 -1.06
CA GLN A 67 18.73 5.19 -1.57
C GLN A 67 18.07 6.00 -2.69
N SER A 68 18.30 7.32 -2.65
CA SER A 68 17.77 8.29 -3.61
C SER A 68 16.24 8.39 -3.66
N SER A 69 15.53 7.92 -2.64
CA SER A 69 14.07 8.00 -2.54
C SER A 69 13.63 8.80 -1.32
N PHE A 70 12.52 9.52 -1.43
CA PHE A 70 11.80 10.09 -0.30
C PHE A 70 10.72 9.13 0.17
N LEU A 71 10.50 9.09 1.48
CA LEU A 71 9.57 8.19 2.15
C LEU A 71 8.61 8.98 3.02
N PHE A 72 7.48 8.37 3.39
CA PHE A 72 6.63 8.89 4.45
C PHE A 72 6.96 8.22 5.77
N LYS A 73 7.16 9.05 6.79
CA LYS A 73 7.10 8.66 8.20
C LYS A 73 5.73 9.00 8.75
N ILE A 74 4.91 7.97 8.95
CA ILE A 74 3.54 8.07 9.44
C ILE A 74 3.56 8.13 10.96
N THR A 75 2.84 9.11 11.53
CA THR A 75 2.73 9.29 12.99
C THR A 75 1.32 9.02 13.50
N SER A 76 0.31 9.14 12.65
CA SER A 76 -1.08 8.78 12.99
C SER A 76 -1.86 8.33 11.76
N VAL A 77 -2.88 7.52 12.01
CA VAL A 77 -3.84 7.02 11.03
C VAL A 77 -5.25 7.29 11.59
N ASP A 78 -6.02 8.10 10.87
CA ASP A 78 -7.25 8.74 11.33
C ASP A 78 -7.06 9.38 12.72
N SER A 79 -7.85 8.93 13.70
CA SER A 79 -7.78 9.39 15.10
C SER A 79 -6.79 8.59 15.95
N ILE A 80 -6.08 7.62 15.38
CA ILE A 80 -5.16 6.72 16.08
C ILE A 80 -3.74 7.25 15.95
N LYS A 81 -3.14 7.67 17.07
CA LYS A 81 -1.71 7.96 17.15
C LYS A 81 -0.92 6.66 17.26
N LEU A 82 0.08 6.48 16.40
CA LEU A 82 0.94 5.30 16.43
C LEU A 82 1.94 5.39 17.59
N SER A 83 2.18 4.27 18.28
CA SER A 83 3.20 4.19 19.34
C SER A 83 4.61 4.33 18.78
N GLU A 84 4.82 3.80 17.57
CA GLU A 84 6.06 3.91 16.81
C GLU A 84 5.75 4.40 15.39
N PRO A 85 6.51 5.37 14.85
CA PRO A 85 6.30 5.82 13.48
C PRO A 85 6.59 4.72 12.47
N ILE A 86 5.74 4.62 11.43
CA ILE A 86 5.96 3.69 10.32
C ILE A 86 6.63 4.46 9.18
N ILE A 87 7.76 3.97 8.68
CA ILE A 87 8.42 4.51 7.50
C ILE A 87 8.09 3.63 6.30
N ILE A 88 7.49 4.22 5.26
CA ILE A 88 6.97 3.48 4.11
C ILE A 88 7.15 4.25 2.80
N ASP A 89 7.34 3.50 1.71
CA ASP A 89 7.30 4.03 0.35
C ASP A 89 5.90 4.49 -0.03
N PHE A 90 5.82 5.36 -1.03
CA PHE A 90 4.55 5.83 -1.56
C PHE A 90 4.54 5.97 -3.08
N GLN A 91 3.34 5.92 -3.63
CA GLN A 91 3.01 6.41 -4.95
C GLN A 91 2.02 7.55 -4.83
N ASP A 92 2.25 8.62 -5.59
CA ASP A 92 1.43 9.81 -5.53
C ASP A 92 0.61 9.95 -6.81
N GLU A 93 -0.71 9.98 -6.67
CA GLU A 93 -1.65 10.23 -7.77
C GLU A 93 -2.05 11.72 -7.85
N THR A 94 -1.63 12.53 -6.88
CA THR A 94 -1.98 13.95 -6.79
C THR A 94 -0.98 14.86 -7.52
N GLY A 95 0.26 14.40 -7.71
CA GLY A 95 1.37 15.20 -8.24
C GLY A 95 1.98 16.18 -7.21
N SER A 96 1.59 16.10 -5.95
CA SER A 96 2.08 16.96 -4.85
C SER A 96 3.36 16.48 -4.19
N PHE A 97 3.72 15.21 -4.37
CA PHE A 97 4.77 14.55 -3.59
C PHE A 97 5.84 13.92 -4.49
N PRO A 98 6.91 14.67 -4.79
CA PRO A 98 8.09 14.12 -5.43
C PRO A 98 8.69 12.94 -4.66
N LYS A 99 9.08 11.87 -5.37
CA LYS A 99 9.65 10.64 -4.78
C LYS A 99 11.16 10.61 -4.74
N ASN A 100 11.83 11.48 -5.50
CA ASN A 100 13.29 11.53 -5.55
C ASN A 100 13.76 12.96 -5.86
N THR A 101 15.07 13.19 -5.79
CA THR A 101 15.70 14.51 -5.99
C THR A 101 15.37 15.11 -7.37
N PHE A 102 15.26 14.30 -8.43
CA PHE A 102 14.97 14.80 -9.78
C PHE A 102 13.53 15.27 -9.90
N GLU A 103 12.58 14.48 -9.40
CA GLU A 103 11.17 14.88 -9.32
C GLU A 103 11.00 16.13 -8.45
N LEU A 104 11.77 16.24 -7.35
CA LEU A 104 11.71 17.41 -6.47
C LEU A 104 12.22 18.66 -7.17
N TYR A 105 13.29 18.52 -7.96
CA TYR A 105 13.80 19.61 -8.78
C TYR A 105 12.76 20.06 -9.82
N GLU A 106 12.14 19.11 -10.53
CA GLU A 106 11.08 19.40 -11.48
C GLU A 106 9.90 20.10 -10.81
N TYR A 107 9.47 19.63 -9.64
CA TYR A 107 8.39 20.22 -8.87
C TYR A 107 8.70 21.66 -8.44
N LEU A 108 9.92 21.94 -7.96
CA LEU A 108 10.30 23.27 -7.47
C LEU A 108 10.57 24.28 -8.58
N TYR A 109 11.04 23.83 -9.75
CA TYR A 109 11.54 24.71 -10.81
C TYR A 109 10.80 24.58 -12.15
N GLY A 110 9.83 23.66 -12.26
CA GLY A 110 9.05 23.41 -13.46
C GLY A 110 9.86 22.87 -14.64
N LYS A 111 11.04 22.29 -14.42
CA LYS A 111 11.93 21.82 -15.49
C LYS A 111 12.63 20.49 -15.17
N LYS A 112 12.74 19.63 -16.18
CA LYS A 112 13.49 18.37 -16.11
C LYS A 112 14.98 18.62 -16.35
N VAL A 113 15.81 17.90 -15.61
CA VAL A 113 17.28 17.94 -15.76
C VAL A 113 17.85 16.53 -15.76
N GLY A 114 18.91 16.30 -16.54
CA GLY A 114 19.60 15.01 -16.57
C GLY A 114 20.64 14.82 -15.46
N THR A 115 21.03 15.92 -14.79
CA THR A 115 22.04 15.89 -13.72
C THR A 115 21.77 17.01 -12.73
N ILE A 116 22.02 16.75 -11.45
CA ILE A 116 21.90 17.71 -10.35
C ILE A 116 23.22 17.65 -9.57
N SER A 117 23.84 18.80 -9.27
CA SER A 117 25.05 18.80 -8.45
C SER A 117 24.75 18.39 -7.00
N TYR A 118 25.76 17.94 -6.28
CA TYR A 118 25.59 17.53 -4.89
C TYR A 118 25.12 18.70 -4.01
N GLU A 119 25.65 19.91 -4.23
CA GLU A 119 25.30 21.12 -3.50
C GLU A 119 23.83 21.47 -3.75
N THR A 120 23.40 21.50 -5.01
CA THR A 120 22.00 21.77 -5.37
C THR A 120 21.06 20.70 -4.82
N SER A 121 21.43 19.42 -4.92
CA SER A 121 20.65 18.31 -4.34
C SER A 121 20.45 18.51 -2.84
N THR A 122 21.51 18.85 -2.12
CA THR A 122 21.48 19.10 -0.67
C THR A 122 20.59 20.30 -0.32
N GLU A 123 20.69 21.39 -1.08
CA GLU A 123 19.89 22.60 -0.87
C GLU A 123 18.39 22.37 -1.09
N ILE A 124 18.01 21.65 -2.15
CA ILE A 124 16.60 21.41 -2.44
C ILE A 124 15.99 20.39 -1.47
N ARG A 125 16.76 19.37 -1.06
CA ARG A 125 16.31 18.37 -0.05
C ARG A 125 15.95 19.04 1.27
N LYS A 126 16.74 20.02 1.73
CA LYS A 126 16.45 20.79 2.95
C LYS A 126 15.11 21.53 2.92
N LYS A 127 14.56 21.82 1.73
CA LYS A 127 13.25 22.48 1.57
C LYS A 127 12.08 21.50 1.62
N TYR A 128 12.34 20.19 1.61
CA TYR A 128 11.32 19.14 1.45
C TYR A 128 11.34 18.14 2.60
N VAL A 129 12.52 17.64 2.97
CA VAL A 129 12.71 16.69 4.07
C VAL A 129 12.33 17.34 5.39
N GLY A 130 11.61 16.59 6.24
CA GLY A 130 11.11 17.04 7.53
C GLY A 130 9.77 17.76 7.48
N LYS A 131 9.25 18.13 6.30
CA LYS A 131 7.92 18.72 6.16
C LYS A 131 6.83 17.73 6.54
N GLU A 132 5.83 18.23 7.25
CA GLU A 132 4.67 17.47 7.70
C GLU A 132 3.44 17.78 6.85
N PHE A 133 2.66 16.75 6.56
CA PHE A 133 1.47 16.81 5.73
C PHE A 133 0.36 15.96 6.31
N VAL A 134 -0.87 16.34 5.99
CA VAL A 134 -2.08 15.60 6.23
C VAL A 134 -2.56 15.07 4.88
N ILE A 135 -2.44 13.77 4.68
CA ILE A 135 -2.78 13.12 3.40
C ILE A 135 -4.00 12.22 3.54
N VAL A 136 -4.62 11.91 2.40
CA VAL A 136 -5.57 10.80 2.28
C VAL A 136 -4.93 9.76 1.37
N ALA A 137 -4.83 8.53 1.87
CA ALA A 137 -4.12 7.46 1.19
C ALA A 137 -4.60 6.08 1.68
N TYR A 138 -4.20 5.02 0.99
CA TYR A 138 -4.41 3.65 1.43
C TYR A 138 -3.15 2.81 1.28
N GLU A 139 -3.01 1.80 2.13
CA GLU A 139 -1.92 0.82 2.04
C GLU A 139 -2.23 -0.28 1.03
N THR A 140 -1.23 -0.64 0.24
CA THR A 140 -1.22 -1.85 -0.60
C THR A 140 0.18 -2.46 -0.59
N GLY A 141 0.42 -3.46 -1.44
CA GLY A 141 1.76 -4.01 -1.60
C GLY A 141 1.91 -4.88 -2.83
N LYS A 142 3.15 -5.33 -3.05
CA LYS A 142 3.53 -6.22 -4.16
C LYS A 142 4.68 -7.12 -3.74
N PHE A 143 4.77 -8.29 -4.37
CA PHE A 143 5.99 -9.08 -4.29
C PHE A 143 7.11 -8.41 -5.10
N THR A 144 8.31 -8.40 -4.53
CA THR A 144 9.52 -7.83 -5.13
C THR A 144 10.71 -8.75 -4.87
N GLY A 145 11.82 -8.52 -5.58
CA GLY A 145 13.00 -9.38 -5.51
C GLY A 145 12.89 -10.58 -6.44
N VAL A 146 13.84 -11.51 -6.29
CA VAL A 146 14.01 -12.66 -7.17
C VAL A 146 13.53 -13.93 -6.47
N PRO A 147 12.50 -14.62 -6.98
CA PRO A 147 11.95 -15.82 -6.33
C PRO A 147 12.97 -16.96 -6.31
N ASP A 148 12.80 -17.86 -5.34
CA ASP A 148 13.64 -19.04 -5.20
C ASP A 148 13.58 -19.90 -6.47
N GLY A 149 14.74 -20.38 -6.92
CA GLY A 149 14.88 -21.19 -8.13
C GLY A 149 14.96 -20.41 -9.45
N TYR A 150 14.84 -19.08 -9.45
CA TYR A 150 14.99 -18.27 -10.67
C TYR A 150 16.36 -18.44 -11.35
N PHE A 151 17.43 -18.54 -10.54
CA PHE A 151 18.81 -18.71 -11.02
C PHE A 151 19.06 -20.03 -11.75
N ASN A 152 18.17 -21.01 -11.62
CA ASN A 152 18.26 -22.24 -12.42
C ASN A 152 17.98 -21.99 -13.90
N TYR A 153 17.41 -20.82 -14.23
CA TYR A 153 17.02 -20.45 -15.59
C TYR A 153 17.83 -19.27 -16.12
N GLN A 154 18.17 -18.29 -15.27
CA GLN A 154 18.87 -17.07 -15.68
C GLN A 154 19.76 -16.51 -14.57
N ASP A 155 21.01 -16.21 -14.91
CA ASP A 155 21.89 -15.43 -14.06
C ASP A 155 21.48 -13.96 -14.09
N ILE A 156 21.11 -13.42 -12.93
CA ILE A 156 20.80 -12.01 -12.74
C ILE A 156 21.54 -11.45 -11.53
N ARG A 157 21.81 -10.15 -11.53
CA ARG A 157 22.36 -9.48 -10.34
C ARG A 157 21.24 -9.29 -9.33
N GLN A 158 21.32 -9.97 -8.19
CA GLN A 158 20.37 -9.79 -7.10
C GLN A 158 20.80 -8.67 -6.16
N ASP A 159 19.90 -7.72 -5.93
CA ASP A 159 20.09 -6.70 -4.91
C ASP A 159 19.36 -7.03 -3.59
N TYR A 160 18.23 -7.77 -3.64
CA TYR A 160 17.43 -8.14 -2.47
C TYR A 160 16.72 -9.51 -2.63
N GLY A 161 16.42 -10.18 -1.52
CA GLY A 161 15.62 -11.42 -1.47
C GLY A 161 14.16 -11.21 -1.88
N PHE A 162 13.47 -12.28 -2.28
CA PHE A 162 12.04 -12.24 -2.60
C PHE A 162 11.19 -11.98 -1.34
N HIS A 163 10.37 -10.93 -1.35
CA HIS A 163 9.49 -10.60 -0.24
C HIS A 163 8.29 -9.75 -0.67
N PHE A 164 7.27 -9.67 0.19
CA PHE A 164 6.16 -8.73 0.02
C PHE A 164 6.58 -7.35 0.54
N LYS A 165 6.43 -6.33 -0.29
CA LYS A 165 6.76 -4.93 0.02
C LYS A 165 5.49 -4.10 0.10
N HIS A 166 5.35 -3.39 1.21
CA HIS A 166 4.25 -2.47 1.48
C HIS A 166 4.54 -1.09 0.89
N TYR A 167 3.52 -0.41 0.39
CA TYR A 167 3.61 0.99 0.00
C TYR A 167 2.23 1.67 0.07
N LEU A 168 2.22 3.00 0.16
CA LEU A 168 1.00 3.80 0.12
C LEU A 168 0.65 4.24 -1.31
N ILE A 169 -0.65 4.38 -1.59
CA ILE A 169 -1.15 5.18 -2.71
C ILE A 169 -1.76 6.46 -2.12
N VAL A 170 -1.24 7.62 -2.51
CA VAL A 170 -1.74 8.93 -2.09
C VAL A 170 -2.78 9.42 -3.08
N VAL A 171 -3.97 9.71 -2.58
CA VAL A 171 -5.12 10.15 -3.38
C VAL A 171 -5.54 11.60 -3.11
N ASP A 172 -5.14 12.19 -1.97
CA ASP A 172 -5.35 13.61 -1.69
C ASP A 172 -4.27 14.19 -0.76
N ASN A 173 -4.00 15.49 -0.92
CA ASN A 173 -3.15 16.30 -0.06
C ASN A 173 -4.00 17.40 0.58
N LEU A 174 -4.41 17.22 1.84
CA LEU A 174 -5.34 18.13 2.51
C LEU A 174 -4.70 19.48 2.87
N ASN A 175 -3.37 19.58 2.84
CA ASN A 175 -2.67 20.84 3.08
C ASN A 175 -2.75 21.79 1.86
N SER A 176 -2.92 21.26 0.65
CA SER A 176 -2.93 22.05 -0.59
C SER A 176 -4.18 22.93 -0.78
N LYS A 177 -5.25 22.67 -0.03
CA LYS A 177 -6.55 23.36 -0.19
C LYS A 177 -6.65 24.68 0.57
N ASN A 178 -5.61 25.06 1.31
CA ASN A 178 -5.58 26.26 2.16
C ASN A 178 -4.63 27.36 1.64
N GLU A 179 -4.04 27.18 0.45
CA GLU A 179 -3.28 28.21 -0.29
C GLU A 179 -4.10 28.69 -1.49
#